data_AF-A0A964AVJ2-F1
#
_entry.id   AF-A0A964AVJ2-F1
#
_cell.length_a   1.000
_cell.length_b   1.000
_cell.length_c   1.000
_cell.angle_alpha   90.00
_cell.angle_beta   90.00
_cell.angle_gamma   90.00
#
_symmetry.space_group_name_H-M   'P 1'
#
loop_
_entity.id
_entity.type
_entity.pdbx_description
1 polymer ?
#
loop_
_entity_poly.entity_id
_entity_poly.type
_entity_poly.pdbx_seq_one_letter_code
_entity_poly.pdbx_strand_id
1 'polypeptide(L)'
;MPLLALIPLALATAEYDPTAPAQRFTGQEVYTIDGSFQLWSAIERHEDPDRRLFGQDTFNSATEWPSGAAWAPWIVDCFGDASPHSSSFLLHMGVHEATATGTPILFVPGAGDNGSRGFITMATNLDADGRPVYAITFAHPHGDVFQHAEVIADAIARIKERTGAEQVDLVAHSKGGVSAAVYVSHTASADWGGGAYERVGTPYRGDVRRLVLAGTPLGGIDTAYRWTSINLLLIDADTAMAPTSWSTYYPSTSTYYWIYSDLEDQDMHPTGMDLFPGQRQILARQSPTLPGEMPWLGSYAVQWDWYTTYEGGLGFYSSSNGIDDAIADGGDLIAKLADQGADPEVEIFLLAGENPIMPNASQDYLAQIYGQAWIDLATVGTDIWAALGAQLVGQSLVSQGFEQEDVQGLAQGKLVLGEITGPSDGLVFVDSATKEAALTGRGATISQTYVANLSHLDLLNASVTYGAQLVAEADADPVEDGWKAAVGRRFIEADTIGWLREVLADPEDTGVPSDDTGISTDDTGGADDTGVATDDSGAATDDSSATDDTGSGGGDGKSGGRCGVAPAAGAWALFAALGLAVRRRRR
;
A
#
# COMPACT_ATOMS: atom_id res chain seq x y z
N MET A 1 30.79 27.87 -34.07
CA MET A 1 30.35 27.59 -32.69
C MET A 1 28.85 27.87 -32.64
N PRO A 2 27.99 26.85 -32.71
CA PRO A 2 26.57 27.06 -32.48
C PRO A 2 26.35 27.32 -30.99
N LEU A 3 25.51 28.31 -30.68
CA LEU A 3 25.02 28.54 -29.33
C LEU A 3 24.27 27.28 -28.87
N LEU A 4 24.70 26.66 -27.78
CA LEU A 4 23.82 25.79 -26.99
C LEU A 4 22.67 26.68 -26.48
N ALA A 5 21.47 26.41 -26.97
CA ALA A 5 20.27 26.89 -26.32
C ALA A 5 20.10 26.11 -25.01
N LEU A 6 20.26 26.79 -23.88
CA LEU A 6 19.80 26.30 -22.59
C LEU A 6 18.29 26.10 -22.69
N ILE A 7 17.85 24.84 -22.76
CA ILE A 7 16.45 24.48 -22.58
C ILE A 7 16.10 24.89 -21.15
N PRO A 8 15.12 25.77 -20.91
CA PRO A 8 14.71 26.09 -19.56
C PRO A 8 14.16 24.81 -18.94
N LEU A 9 14.71 24.40 -17.78
CA LEU A 9 14.03 23.42 -16.94
C LEU A 9 12.61 23.94 -16.73
N ALA A 10 11.61 23.16 -17.14
CA ALA A 10 10.24 23.40 -16.72
C ALA A 10 10.24 23.20 -15.20
N LEU A 11 10.24 24.31 -14.47
CA LEU A 11 10.09 24.34 -13.01
C LEU A 11 8.71 23.74 -12.65
N ALA A 12 8.56 23.26 -11.42
CA ALA A 12 7.29 22.77 -10.90
C ALA A 12 6.30 23.92 -10.70
N THR A 13 5.61 24.06 -9.56
CA THR A 13 5.03 25.37 -9.28
C THR A 13 6.13 26.42 -9.50
N ALA A 14 5.79 27.60 -10.02
CA ALA A 14 6.80 28.58 -10.44
C ALA A 14 7.77 29.01 -9.31
N GLU A 15 7.48 28.60 -8.08
CA GLU A 15 8.17 28.97 -6.85
C GLU A 15 9.00 27.81 -6.23
N TYR A 16 8.81 26.54 -6.63
CA TYR A 16 9.62 25.41 -6.14
C TYR A 16 11.03 25.39 -6.76
N ASP A 17 12.05 25.28 -5.91
CA ASP A 17 13.46 25.17 -6.31
C ASP A 17 13.99 23.74 -6.10
N PRO A 18 14.12 22.93 -7.17
CA PRO A 18 14.63 21.57 -7.05
C PRO A 18 16.12 21.48 -6.69
N THR A 19 16.87 22.59 -6.67
CA THR A 19 18.32 22.58 -6.35
C THR A 19 18.62 22.78 -4.86
N ALA A 20 17.62 23.20 -4.08
CA ALA A 20 17.80 23.68 -2.72
C ALA A 20 16.89 22.94 -1.73
N PRO A 21 17.21 21.67 -1.37
CA PRO A 21 16.50 21.00 -0.28
C PRO A 21 16.59 21.82 1.01
N ALA A 22 15.49 21.91 1.75
CA ALA A 22 15.45 22.60 3.04
C ALA A 22 16.43 21.98 4.05
N GLN A 23 16.55 20.65 4.01
CA GLN A 23 17.53 19.91 4.81
C GLN A 23 17.90 18.59 4.13
N ARG A 24 19.14 18.13 4.35
CA ARG A 24 19.62 16.81 3.92
C ARG A 24 20.17 16.04 5.11
N PHE A 25 19.76 14.78 5.23
CA PHE A 25 20.10 13.85 6.29
C PHE A 25 20.92 12.69 5.73
N THR A 26 22.01 12.35 6.42
CA THR A 26 22.90 11.23 6.08
C THR A 26 23.41 10.51 7.34
N GLY A 27 22.78 10.79 8.49
CA GLY A 27 23.19 10.33 9.81
C GLY A 27 22.47 9.04 10.20
N GLN A 28 21.96 8.98 11.43
CA GLN A 28 21.16 7.85 11.91
C GLN A 28 19.82 7.74 11.18
N GLU A 29 19.33 8.84 10.61
CA GLU A 29 18.00 8.96 10.00
C GLU A 29 17.81 8.06 8.79
N VAL A 30 18.92 7.67 8.14
CA VAL A 30 18.91 6.81 6.95
C VAL A 30 18.97 5.32 7.28
N TYR A 31 18.88 4.97 8.56
CA TYR A 31 18.92 3.60 9.07
C TYR A 31 17.55 3.20 9.66
N THR A 32 17.38 1.90 9.88
CA THR A 32 16.31 1.39 10.76
C THR A 32 16.39 2.02 12.15
N ILE A 33 15.27 2.03 12.88
CA ILE A 33 15.21 2.70 14.19
C ILE A 33 16.18 2.09 15.23
N ASP A 34 16.51 0.80 15.10
CA ASP A 34 17.49 0.09 15.91
C ASP A 34 18.94 0.23 15.40
N GLY A 35 19.13 0.91 14.26
CA GLY A 35 20.42 1.14 13.62
C GLY A 35 21.06 -0.09 12.99
N SER A 36 20.31 -1.19 12.82
CA SER A 36 20.85 -2.46 12.32
C SER A 36 21.07 -2.48 10.81
N PHE A 37 20.23 -1.80 10.03
CA PHE A 37 20.31 -1.77 8.57
C PHE A 37 20.22 -0.35 8.03
N GLN A 38 21.04 -0.05 7.02
CA GLN A 38 20.92 1.19 6.26
C GLN A 38 19.79 1.04 5.25
N LEU A 39 18.79 1.92 5.31
CA LEU A 39 17.65 1.94 4.39
C LEU A 39 17.96 2.82 3.17
N TRP A 40 18.62 3.96 3.39
CA TRP A 40 18.84 4.99 2.38
C TRP A 40 20.28 5.51 2.42
N SER A 41 20.78 6.08 1.32
CA SER A 41 22.05 6.82 1.33
C SER A 41 21.87 8.22 1.93
N ALA A 42 20.70 8.82 1.69
CA ALA A 42 20.32 10.12 2.20
C ALA A 42 18.79 10.26 2.22
N ILE A 43 18.31 11.20 3.03
CA ILE A 43 16.93 11.70 2.98
C ILE A 43 17.02 13.22 2.82
N GLU A 44 16.21 13.81 1.94
CA GLU A 44 16.07 15.26 1.81
C GLU A 44 14.67 15.69 2.20
N ARG A 45 14.57 16.73 3.04
CA ARG A 45 13.32 17.46 3.23
C ARG A 45 13.24 18.58 2.22
N HIS A 46 12.12 18.63 1.51
CA HIS A 46 11.77 19.66 0.54
C HIS A 46 10.52 20.41 1.00
N GLU A 47 10.38 21.64 0.52
CA GLU A 47 9.24 22.52 0.81
C GLU A 47 8.88 23.31 -0.46
N ASP A 48 7.65 23.15 -0.95
CA ASP A 48 7.07 24.04 -1.96
C ASP A 48 6.43 25.27 -1.26
N PRO A 49 6.87 26.50 -1.57
CA PRO A 49 6.31 27.69 -0.93
C PRO A 49 4.93 28.12 -1.45
N ASP A 50 4.36 27.52 -2.51
CA ASP A 50 3.13 27.99 -3.14
C ASP A 50 1.89 27.77 -2.27
N ARG A 51 1.58 28.79 -1.46
CA ARG A 51 0.41 28.82 -0.57
C ARG A 51 -0.93 28.97 -1.28
N ARG A 52 -0.96 29.10 -2.60
CA ARG A 52 -2.22 29.07 -3.37
C ARG A 52 -2.71 27.64 -3.56
N LEU A 53 -1.80 26.68 -3.53
CA LEU A 53 -2.08 25.25 -3.67
C LEU A 53 -2.07 24.52 -2.33
N PHE A 54 -1.01 24.71 -1.55
CA PHE A 54 -0.82 23.96 -0.31
C PHE A 54 -1.51 24.63 0.88
N GLY A 55 -2.59 23.99 1.34
CA GLY A 55 -3.23 24.26 2.62
C GLY A 55 -2.79 23.22 3.65
N GLN A 56 -2.69 23.61 4.92
CA GLN A 56 -2.38 22.68 6.00
C GLN A 56 -3.52 21.66 6.16
N ASP A 57 -3.23 20.38 5.91
CA ASP A 57 -4.12 19.30 6.30
C ASP A 57 -4.13 19.14 7.83
N THR A 58 -5.26 18.73 8.37
CA THR A 58 -5.44 18.53 9.81
C THR A 58 -5.00 17.13 10.23
N PHE A 59 -4.34 17.03 11.38
CA PHE A 59 -3.89 15.75 11.96
C PHE A 59 -4.66 15.42 13.26
N ASN A 60 -4.71 14.13 13.59
CA ASN A 60 -5.04 13.64 14.92
C ASN A 60 -3.87 12.80 15.47
N SER A 61 -3.99 12.26 16.69
CA SER A 61 -2.90 11.50 17.31
C SER A 61 -2.50 10.21 16.56
N ALA A 62 -3.35 9.72 15.66
CA ALA A 62 -3.12 8.51 14.89
C ALA A 62 -2.64 8.76 13.45
N THR A 63 -2.86 9.95 12.90
CA THR A 63 -2.33 10.39 11.59
C THR A 63 -1.07 11.24 11.72
N GLU A 64 -0.76 11.74 12.91
CA GLU A 64 0.56 12.28 13.24
C GLU A 64 1.65 11.24 12.97
N TRP A 65 2.78 11.68 12.41
CA TRP A 65 3.93 10.79 12.29
C TRP A 65 4.44 10.40 13.68
N PRO A 66 4.66 9.11 13.95
CA PRO A 66 5.11 8.70 15.27
C PRO A 66 6.61 8.95 15.44
N SER A 67 7.00 9.36 16.65
CA SER A 67 8.40 9.38 17.04
C SER A 67 8.90 7.96 17.32
N GLY A 68 9.96 7.54 16.62
CA GLY A 68 10.69 6.31 16.92
C GLY A 68 9.95 5.00 16.63
N ALA A 69 9.13 4.96 15.59
CA ALA A 69 8.46 3.73 15.16
C ALA A 69 9.23 3.01 14.04
N ALA A 70 9.31 1.68 14.11
CA ALA A 70 10.03 0.86 13.13
C ALA A 70 9.47 1.02 11.69
N TRP A 71 8.17 1.25 11.57
CA TRP A 71 7.45 1.42 10.31
C TRP A 71 7.49 2.85 9.73
N ALA A 72 7.96 3.82 10.51
CA ALA A 72 8.15 5.20 10.11
C ALA A 72 9.47 5.71 10.74
N PRO A 73 10.60 5.06 10.42
CA PRO A 73 11.87 5.34 11.09
C PRO A 73 12.29 6.77 10.80
N TRP A 74 12.50 7.55 11.87
CA TRP A 74 13.01 8.92 11.82
C TRP A 74 12.19 9.94 11.01
N ILE A 75 10.95 9.60 10.61
CA ILE A 75 10.13 10.47 9.76
C ILE A 75 9.84 11.82 10.43
N VAL A 76 9.46 11.80 11.72
CA VAL A 76 9.26 13.03 12.51
C VAL A 76 10.54 13.86 12.59
N ASP A 77 11.69 13.22 12.81
CA ASP A 77 12.96 13.93 12.94
C ASP A 77 13.39 14.56 11.61
N CYS A 78 13.13 13.86 10.50
CA CYS A 78 13.40 14.37 9.16
C CYS A 78 12.49 15.54 8.80
N PHE A 79 11.21 15.48 9.16
CA PHE A 79 10.30 16.61 9.00
C PHE A 79 10.59 17.75 9.98
N GLY A 80 11.04 17.44 11.19
CA GLY A 80 11.16 18.35 12.32
C GLY A 80 9.86 18.60 13.08
N ASP A 81 8.75 17.96 12.67
CA ASP A 81 7.42 18.05 13.26
C ASP A 81 6.65 16.74 13.00
N ALA A 82 5.75 16.36 13.92
CA ALA A 82 4.86 15.20 13.75
C ALA A 82 3.66 15.53 12.84
N SER A 83 3.32 16.82 12.72
CA SER A 83 2.30 17.38 11.84
C SER A 83 2.93 18.36 10.84
N PRO A 84 3.82 17.92 9.94
CA PRO A 84 4.45 18.80 8.97
C PRO A 84 3.41 19.47 8.07
N HIS A 85 3.76 20.66 7.56
CA HIS A 85 2.89 21.37 6.61
C HIS A 85 2.78 20.58 5.30
N SER A 86 1.58 20.52 4.71
CA SER A 86 1.29 19.73 3.50
C SER A 86 2.15 20.10 2.28
N SER A 87 2.79 21.27 2.32
CA SER A 87 3.77 21.68 1.32
C SER A 87 5.17 21.07 1.47
N SER A 88 5.39 20.24 2.49
CA SER A 88 6.66 19.58 2.72
C SER A 88 6.58 18.11 2.34
N PHE A 89 7.70 17.55 1.91
CA PHE A 89 7.84 16.12 1.68
C PHE A 89 9.27 15.67 1.96
N LEU A 90 9.43 14.37 2.17
CA LEU A 90 10.74 13.73 2.24
C LEU A 90 11.00 12.96 0.96
N LEU A 91 12.20 13.14 0.39
CA LEU A 91 12.72 12.35 -0.71
C LEU A 91 13.83 11.44 -0.20
N HIS A 92 13.59 10.14 -0.23
CA HIS A 92 14.52 9.10 0.17
C HIS A 92 15.35 8.67 -1.05
N MET A 93 16.66 8.50 -0.88
CA MET A 93 17.59 8.12 -1.95
C MET A 93 18.15 6.72 -1.70
N GLY A 94 18.08 5.86 -2.71
CA GLY A 94 18.65 4.51 -2.71
C GLY A 94 20.10 4.49 -2.26
N VAL A 95 20.54 3.38 -1.68
CA VAL A 95 21.88 3.23 -1.11
C VAL A 95 22.95 3.41 -2.19
N HIS A 96 22.67 2.95 -3.41
CA HIS A 96 23.59 2.98 -4.55
C HIS A 96 23.38 4.17 -5.50
N GLU A 97 22.55 5.18 -5.13
CA GLU A 97 22.17 6.31 -6.00
C GLU A 97 23.35 6.97 -6.73
N ALA A 98 24.47 7.20 -6.03
CA ALA A 98 25.63 7.89 -6.58
C ALA A 98 26.38 7.09 -7.68
N THR A 99 26.16 5.78 -7.75
CA THR A 99 26.80 4.86 -8.72
C THR A 99 25.81 4.20 -9.66
N ALA A 100 24.52 4.37 -9.40
CA ALA A 100 23.45 3.78 -10.17
C ALA A 100 23.35 4.40 -11.57
N THR A 101 22.82 3.62 -12.52
CA THR A 101 22.67 4.05 -13.93
C THR A 101 21.33 3.59 -14.48
N GLY A 102 20.86 4.27 -15.53
CA GLY A 102 19.57 3.98 -16.16
C GLY A 102 18.50 5.01 -15.81
N THR A 103 17.26 4.77 -16.20
CA THR A 103 16.15 5.66 -15.87
C THR A 103 15.87 5.62 -14.35
N PRO A 104 15.85 6.77 -13.65
CA PRO A 104 15.52 6.81 -12.23
C PRO A 104 14.11 6.33 -11.94
N ILE A 105 13.92 5.67 -10.80
CA ILE A 105 12.64 5.12 -10.35
C ILE A 105 12.19 5.91 -9.13
N LEU A 106 10.94 6.37 -9.15
CA LEU A 106 10.30 7.02 -8.01
C LEU A 106 9.11 6.19 -7.51
N PHE A 107 9.19 5.78 -6.24
CA PHE A 107 8.13 5.10 -5.51
C PHE A 107 7.20 6.08 -4.79
N VAL A 108 5.88 5.91 -5.00
CA VAL A 108 4.82 6.80 -4.48
C VAL A 108 3.85 6.02 -3.60
N PRO A 109 3.91 6.19 -2.26
CA PRO A 109 3.13 5.40 -1.30
C PRO A 109 1.62 5.70 -1.33
N GLY A 110 0.85 4.70 -0.88
CA GLY A 110 -0.58 4.81 -0.61
C GLY A 110 -0.91 5.55 0.68
N ALA A 111 -2.19 5.51 1.06
CA ALA A 111 -2.65 6.13 2.29
C ALA A 111 -2.10 5.41 3.54
N GLY A 112 -1.70 6.17 4.56
CA GLY A 112 -1.14 5.61 5.80
C GLY A 112 0.29 5.08 5.67
N ASP A 113 0.92 5.26 4.51
CA ASP A 113 2.22 4.67 4.18
C ASP A 113 3.29 5.75 3.92
N ASN A 114 4.55 5.33 3.80
CA ASN A 114 5.70 6.21 3.64
C ASN A 114 6.82 5.54 2.82
N GLY A 115 7.81 6.34 2.41
CA GLY A 115 8.90 5.87 1.56
C GLY A 115 9.71 4.71 2.17
N SER A 116 9.85 4.64 3.49
CA SER A 116 10.65 3.65 4.21
C SER A 116 9.90 2.36 4.55
N ARG A 117 8.66 2.19 4.08
CA ARG A 117 7.78 1.10 4.53
C ARG A 117 7.22 0.26 3.38
N GLY A 118 6.15 0.70 2.72
CA GLY A 118 5.42 -0.13 1.74
C GLY A 118 6.25 -0.61 0.56
N PHE A 119 7.22 0.20 0.11
CA PHE A 119 8.07 -0.12 -1.04
C PHE A 119 9.47 -0.60 -0.69
N ILE A 120 9.84 -0.69 0.59
CA ILE A 120 11.26 -0.87 0.96
C ILE A 120 11.85 -2.16 0.35
N THR A 121 11.06 -3.23 0.26
CA THR A 121 11.44 -4.49 -0.38
C THR A 121 11.70 -4.31 -1.88
N MET A 122 10.78 -3.67 -2.62
CA MET A 122 10.95 -3.35 -4.05
C MET A 122 12.13 -2.41 -4.29
N ALA A 123 12.19 -1.32 -3.53
CA ALA A 123 13.22 -0.29 -3.62
C ALA A 123 14.62 -0.88 -3.39
N THR A 124 14.80 -1.68 -2.34
CA THR A 124 16.09 -2.33 -2.04
C THR A 124 16.51 -3.30 -3.12
N ASN A 125 15.57 -4.07 -3.70
CA ASN A 125 15.88 -5.00 -4.77
C ASN A 125 16.34 -4.28 -6.05
N LEU A 126 15.65 -3.21 -6.46
CA LEU A 126 16.01 -2.44 -7.66
C LEU A 126 17.29 -1.61 -7.45
N ASP A 127 17.50 -1.06 -6.26
CA ASP A 127 18.74 -0.35 -5.91
C ASP A 127 19.94 -1.30 -5.92
N ALA A 128 19.78 -2.54 -5.42
CA ALA A 128 20.80 -3.58 -5.49
C ALA A 128 21.14 -4.01 -6.93
N ASP A 129 20.19 -3.87 -7.86
CA ASP A 129 20.41 -4.09 -9.30
C ASP A 129 21.11 -2.88 -9.97
N GLY A 130 21.43 -1.82 -9.22
CA GLY A 130 22.13 -0.64 -9.70
C GLY A 130 21.22 0.40 -10.37
N ARG A 131 19.90 0.35 -10.13
CA ARG A 131 18.95 1.37 -10.61
C ARG A 131 18.94 2.60 -9.68
N PRO A 132 18.79 3.83 -10.21
CA PRO A 132 18.67 5.01 -9.35
C PRO A 132 17.29 5.01 -8.70
N VAL A 133 17.20 4.66 -7.42
CA VAL A 133 15.93 4.50 -6.71
C VAL A 133 15.67 5.69 -5.79
N TYR A 134 14.43 6.17 -5.80
CA TYR A 134 13.91 7.19 -4.92
C TYR A 134 12.54 6.79 -4.38
N ALA A 135 12.19 7.27 -3.19
CA ALA A 135 10.85 7.11 -2.62
C ALA A 135 10.39 8.40 -1.94
N ILE A 136 9.09 8.67 -1.92
CA ILE A 136 8.52 9.86 -1.26
C ILE A 136 7.87 9.47 0.08
N THR A 137 7.99 10.35 1.08
CA THR A 137 7.03 10.42 2.18
C THR A 137 6.30 11.76 2.11
N PHE A 138 4.97 11.73 2.00
CA PHE A 138 4.13 12.92 2.06
C PHE A 138 4.03 13.46 3.49
N ALA A 139 3.81 14.77 3.65
CA ALA A 139 3.59 15.38 4.96
C ALA A 139 2.40 14.76 5.71
N HIS A 140 1.23 14.62 5.05
CA HIS A 140 0.06 13.99 5.67
C HIS A 140 -0.19 12.59 5.07
N PRO A 141 -0.23 11.51 5.88
CA PRO A 141 -0.39 10.15 5.37
C PRO A 141 -1.72 9.91 4.63
N HIS A 142 -2.74 10.72 4.90
CA HIS A 142 -4.06 10.66 4.24
C HIS A 142 -4.41 11.96 3.48
N GLY A 143 -3.41 12.80 3.17
CA GLY A 143 -3.61 14.15 2.62
C GLY A 143 -4.28 14.21 1.25
N ASP A 144 -4.60 15.42 0.82
CA ASP A 144 -5.28 15.72 -0.44
C ASP A 144 -4.50 15.18 -1.66
N VAL A 145 -5.23 14.49 -2.57
CA VAL A 145 -4.67 13.82 -3.75
C VAL A 145 -4.02 14.82 -4.72
N PHE A 146 -4.53 16.05 -4.83
CA PHE A 146 -3.97 17.08 -5.71
C PHE A 146 -2.70 17.69 -5.12
N GLN A 147 -2.66 17.95 -3.81
CA GLN A 147 -1.42 18.36 -3.14
C GLN A 147 -0.33 17.29 -3.27
N HIS A 148 -0.71 16.01 -3.14
CA HIS A 148 0.20 14.88 -3.37
C HIS A 148 0.66 14.79 -4.84
N ALA A 149 -0.21 15.10 -5.81
CA ALA A 149 0.14 15.14 -7.22
C ALA A 149 1.20 16.23 -7.52
N GLU A 150 1.12 17.39 -6.85
CA GLU A 150 2.17 18.41 -6.96
C GLU A 150 3.49 17.95 -6.31
N VAL A 151 3.44 17.35 -5.13
CA VAL A 151 4.64 16.79 -4.48
C VAL A 151 5.34 15.76 -5.38
N ILE A 152 4.58 14.96 -6.13
CA ILE A 152 5.14 14.04 -7.14
C ILE A 152 5.86 14.84 -8.23
N ALA A 153 5.25 15.91 -8.76
CA ALA A 153 5.88 16.79 -9.74
C ALA A 153 7.19 17.41 -9.20
N ASP A 154 7.21 17.88 -7.96
CA ASP A 154 8.39 18.45 -7.30
C ASP A 154 9.51 17.42 -7.13
N ALA A 155 9.16 16.23 -6.65
CA ALA A 155 10.11 15.14 -6.47
C ALA A 155 10.74 14.70 -7.79
N ILE A 156 9.96 14.62 -8.88
CA ILE A 156 10.49 14.34 -10.21
C ILE A 156 11.47 15.43 -10.65
N ALA A 157 11.14 16.71 -10.44
CA ALA A 157 12.04 17.82 -10.77
C ALA A 157 13.37 17.71 -9.98
N ARG A 158 13.31 17.34 -8.70
CA ARG A 158 14.50 17.07 -7.88
C ARG A 158 15.31 15.89 -8.40
N ILE A 159 14.67 14.77 -8.73
CA ILE A 159 15.36 13.59 -9.24
C ILE A 159 16.08 13.90 -10.55
N LYS A 160 15.43 14.61 -11.46
CA LYS A 160 16.02 15.02 -12.74
C LYS A 160 17.20 15.97 -12.55
N GLU A 161 17.10 16.91 -11.61
CA GLU A 161 18.23 17.78 -11.24
C GLU A 161 19.44 16.97 -10.77
N ARG A 162 19.21 15.97 -9.91
CA ARG A 162 20.27 15.15 -9.32
C ARG A 162 20.94 14.21 -10.33
N THR A 163 20.13 13.60 -11.18
CA THR A 163 20.56 12.50 -12.07
C THR A 163 20.90 12.98 -13.47
N GLY A 164 20.41 14.15 -13.88
CA GLY A 164 20.46 14.62 -15.26
C GLY A 164 19.53 13.87 -16.21
N ALA A 165 18.67 12.97 -15.71
CA ALA A 165 17.73 12.22 -16.53
C ALA A 165 16.63 13.12 -17.12
N GLU A 166 16.18 12.80 -18.33
CA GLU A 166 15.07 13.53 -18.97
C GLU A 166 13.70 13.09 -18.42
N GLN A 167 13.59 11.81 -18.04
CA GLN A 167 12.37 11.18 -17.55
C GLN A 167 12.67 10.26 -16.36
N VAL A 168 11.63 9.92 -15.60
CA VAL A 168 11.65 8.90 -14.55
C VAL A 168 10.65 7.77 -14.85
N ASP A 169 10.82 6.63 -14.21
CA ASP A 169 9.76 5.64 -14.07
C ASP A 169 9.04 5.85 -12.73
N LEU A 170 7.70 5.90 -12.74
CA LEU A 170 6.88 6.01 -11.55
C LEU A 170 6.30 4.65 -11.16
N VAL A 171 6.44 4.29 -9.89
CA VAL A 171 5.77 3.12 -9.30
C VAL A 171 4.92 3.61 -8.15
N ALA A 172 3.61 3.57 -8.31
CA ALA A 172 2.67 4.12 -7.35
C ALA A 172 1.70 3.05 -6.83
N HIS A 173 1.34 3.16 -5.56
CA HIS A 173 0.48 2.19 -4.89
C HIS A 173 -0.79 2.84 -4.36
N SER A 174 -1.91 2.14 -4.47
CA SER A 174 -3.17 2.51 -3.82
C SER A 174 -3.55 3.98 -4.11
N LYS A 175 -3.87 4.77 -3.07
CA LYS A 175 -4.18 6.21 -3.20
C LYS A 175 -3.05 7.00 -3.92
N GLY A 176 -1.78 6.65 -3.69
CA GLY A 176 -0.64 7.31 -4.35
C GLY A 176 -0.67 7.14 -5.87
N GLY A 177 -1.24 6.04 -6.36
CA GLY A 177 -1.48 5.83 -7.79
C GLY A 177 -2.52 6.78 -8.37
N VAL A 178 -3.54 7.18 -7.60
CA VAL A 178 -4.51 8.20 -8.03
C VAL A 178 -3.82 9.57 -8.11
N SER A 179 -2.96 9.92 -7.14
CA SER A 179 -2.14 11.15 -7.21
C SER A 179 -1.21 11.16 -8.41
N ALA A 180 -0.52 10.04 -8.70
CA ALA A 180 0.33 9.92 -9.88
C ALA A 180 -0.48 10.04 -11.18
N ALA A 181 -1.66 9.41 -11.23
CA ALA A 181 -2.58 9.50 -12.36
C ALA A 181 -3.08 10.93 -12.59
N VAL A 182 -3.39 11.67 -11.52
CA VAL A 182 -3.75 13.10 -11.59
C VAL A 182 -2.61 13.90 -12.21
N TYR A 183 -1.36 13.70 -11.77
CA TYR A 183 -0.22 14.42 -12.33
C TYR A 183 -0.05 14.18 -13.83
N VAL A 184 0.01 12.92 -14.27
CA VAL A 184 0.20 12.59 -15.70
C VAL A 184 -1.02 12.92 -16.57
N SER A 185 -2.18 13.18 -15.96
CA SER A 185 -3.40 13.63 -16.64
C SER A 185 -3.56 15.15 -16.65
N HIS A 186 -2.78 15.88 -15.84
CA HIS A 186 -2.98 17.31 -15.68
C HIS A 186 -2.43 18.09 -16.88
N THR A 187 -3.34 18.81 -17.55
CA THR A 187 -3.00 19.75 -18.62
C THR A 187 -3.44 21.16 -18.23
N ALA A 188 -2.95 22.17 -18.94
CA ALA A 188 -3.39 23.56 -18.75
C ALA A 188 -4.90 23.79 -19.00
N SER A 189 -5.60 22.81 -19.60
CA SER A 189 -7.04 22.84 -19.84
C SER A 189 -7.79 21.75 -19.07
N ALA A 190 -7.13 21.03 -18.17
CA ALA A 190 -7.79 19.99 -17.38
C ALA A 190 -8.82 20.62 -16.45
N ASP A 191 -10.01 20.03 -16.38
CA ASP A 191 -11.10 20.48 -15.51
C ASP A 191 -11.22 19.49 -14.34
N TRP A 192 -10.76 19.93 -13.17
CA TRP A 192 -10.88 19.17 -11.94
C TRP A 192 -12.07 19.64 -11.09
N GLY A 193 -12.90 20.54 -11.61
CA GLY A 193 -14.07 21.12 -10.94
C GLY A 193 -13.78 22.42 -10.19
N GLY A 194 -12.80 23.21 -10.62
CA GLY A 194 -12.55 24.56 -10.11
C GLY A 194 -11.65 24.65 -8.87
N GLY A 195 -10.84 23.61 -8.61
CA GLY A 195 -9.90 23.55 -7.48
C GLY A 195 -8.66 24.44 -7.63
N ALA A 196 -7.84 24.52 -6.57
CA ALA A 196 -6.55 25.23 -6.62
C ALA A 196 -5.60 24.61 -7.64
N TYR A 197 -5.51 23.28 -7.65
CA TYR A 197 -4.62 22.52 -8.54
C TYR A 197 -4.89 22.79 -10.02
N GLU A 198 -6.16 22.86 -10.43
CA GLU A 198 -6.52 23.24 -11.81
C GLU A 198 -5.93 24.60 -12.25
N ARG A 199 -5.77 25.55 -11.31
CA ARG A 199 -5.33 26.91 -11.62
C ARG A 199 -3.82 27.09 -11.56
N VAL A 200 -3.15 26.40 -10.64
CA VAL A 200 -1.73 26.66 -10.31
C VAL A 200 -0.88 25.39 -10.22
N GLY A 201 -1.48 24.21 -10.23
CA GLY A 201 -0.76 22.94 -10.23
C GLY A 201 0.06 22.79 -11.51
N THR A 202 1.13 22.01 -11.42
CA THR A 202 2.06 21.86 -12.53
C THR A 202 1.43 21.03 -13.65
N PRO A 203 1.22 21.58 -14.86
CA PRO A 203 0.85 20.79 -16.02
C PRO A 203 1.91 19.70 -16.26
N TYR A 204 1.48 18.50 -16.63
CA TYR A 204 2.38 17.39 -16.93
C TYR A 204 3.48 17.82 -17.92
N ARG A 205 4.73 17.47 -17.59
CA ARG A 205 5.92 18.00 -18.28
C ARG A 205 6.57 17.02 -19.25
N GLY A 206 5.95 15.85 -19.49
CA GLY A 206 6.55 14.80 -20.32
C GLY A 206 7.73 14.08 -19.64
N ASP A 207 7.82 14.16 -18.31
CA ASP A 207 8.96 13.68 -17.53
C ASP A 207 8.74 12.32 -16.86
N VAL A 208 7.68 11.60 -17.23
CA VAL A 208 7.42 10.21 -16.84
C VAL A 208 7.48 9.33 -18.09
N ARG A 209 8.37 8.33 -18.07
CA ARG A 209 8.51 7.33 -19.13
C ARG A 209 7.48 6.22 -18.95
N ARG A 210 7.53 5.55 -17.79
CA ARG A 210 6.63 4.46 -17.42
C ARG A 210 5.89 4.78 -16.13
N LEU A 211 4.63 4.38 -16.06
CA LEU A 211 3.80 4.45 -14.85
C LEU A 211 3.27 3.06 -14.50
N VAL A 212 3.72 2.53 -13.36
CA VAL A 212 3.22 1.29 -12.78
C VAL A 212 2.25 1.62 -11.65
N LEU A 213 1.03 1.10 -11.75
CA LEU A 213 -0.06 1.32 -10.78
C LEU A 213 -0.39 0.01 -10.08
N ALA A 214 0.07 -0.15 -8.84
CA ALA A 214 -0.15 -1.33 -8.01
C ALA A 214 -1.35 -1.13 -7.07
N GLY A 215 -2.39 -1.97 -7.17
CA GLY A 215 -3.59 -1.88 -6.34
C GLY A 215 -4.26 -0.51 -6.37
N THR A 216 -4.08 0.26 -7.43
CA THR A 216 -4.58 1.65 -7.50
C THR A 216 -6.08 1.64 -7.80
N PRO A 217 -6.94 2.30 -7.00
CA PRO A 217 -8.37 2.30 -7.23
C PRO A 217 -8.77 3.25 -8.35
N LEU A 218 -8.45 2.92 -9.60
CA LEU A 218 -8.78 3.71 -10.79
C LEU A 218 -10.29 3.80 -11.04
N GLY A 219 -11.06 2.81 -10.59
CA GLY A 219 -12.52 2.83 -10.53
C GLY A 219 -13.07 3.24 -9.16
N GLY A 220 -12.24 3.75 -8.26
CA GLY A 220 -12.57 4.15 -6.89
C GLY A 220 -12.82 2.99 -5.93
N ILE A 221 -13.20 3.32 -4.69
CA ILE A 221 -13.54 2.39 -3.62
C ILE A 221 -14.80 2.82 -2.85
N ASP A 222 -15.44 1.88 -2.16
CA ASP A 222 -16.59 2.11 -1.28
C ASP A 222 -16.57 1.22 -0.02
N THR A 223 -15.40 0.64 0.28
CA THR A 223 -15.20 -0.35 1.35
C THR A 223 -15.68 0.15 2.73
N ALA A 224 -15.43 1.43 3.05
CA ALA A 224 -15.88 2.04 4.32
C ALA A 224 -17.41 2.10 4.46
N TYR A 225 -18.13 2.28 3.35
CA TYR A 225 -19.60 2.33 3.32
C TYR A 225 -20.22 0.94 3.29
N ARG A 226 -19.57 0.00 2.60
CA ARG A 226 -20.02 -1.38 2.44
C ARG A 226 -19.92 -2.20 3.73
N TRP A 227 -18.81 -2.08 4.46
CA TRP A 227 -18.54 -2.86 5.67
C TRP A 227 -18.79 -2.02 6.92
N THR A 228 -20.06 -1.81 7.22
CA THR A 228 -20.52 -0.93 8.30
C THR A 228 -19.90 -1.19 9.67
N SER A 229 -19.52 -2.44 9.98
CA SER A 229 -18.87 -2.74 11.25
C SER A 229 -17.53 -2.03 11.47
N ILE A 230 -16.83 -1.63 10.41
CA ILE A 230 -15.56 -0.90 10.53
C ILE A 230 -15.74 0.46 11.22
N ASN A 231 -16.90 1.09 11.07
CA ASN A 231 -17.18 2.41 11.62
C ASN A 231 -17.24 2.43 13.16
N LEU A 232 -17.57 1.29 13.79
CA LEU A 232 -17.57 1.16 15.26
C LEU A 232 -16.18 1.34 15.87
N LEU A 233 -15.14 1.24 15.04
CA LEU A 233 -13.74 1.26 15.42
C LEU A 233 -13.15 2.67 15.24
N LEU A 234 -13.90 3.55 14.59
CA LEU A 234 -13.51 4.89 14.17
C LEU A 234 -14.37 5.97 14.87
N ILE A 235 -15.01 5.61 15.99
CA ILE A 235 -15.89 6.52 16.76
C ILE A 235 -15.09 7.61 17.47
N ASP A 236 -13.82 7.36 17.80
CA ASP A 236 -12.97 8.32 18.51
C ASP A 236 -12.07 9.07 17.52
N ALA A 237 -12.43 10.33 17.26
CA ALA A 237 -11.75 11.21 16.31
C ALA A 237 -10.25 11.38 16.61
N ASP A 238 -9.83 11.34 17.88
CA ASP A 238 -8.42 11.51 18.26
C ASP A 238 -7.56 10.34 17.79
N THR A 239 -8.13 9.14 17.72
CA THR A 239 -7.42 7.88 17.42
C THR A 239 -7.81 7.26 16.08
N ALA A 240 -8.69 7.91 15.31
CA ALA A 240 -9.15 7.39 14.03
C ALA A 240 -7.98 7.34 13.03
N MET A 241 -7.75 6.18 12.42
CA MET A 241 -6.68 5.98 11.42
C MET A 241 -7.20 5.97 9.98
N ALA A 242 -8.52 6.00 9.84
CA ALA A 242 -9.26 6.01 8.60
C ALA A 242 -10.58 6.72 8.85
N PRO A 243 -11.22 7.25 7.78
CA PRO A 243 -12.51 7.90 7.92
C PRO A 243 -13.64 6.93 8.24
N THR A 244 -14.61 7.40 9.01
CA THR A 244 -15.91 6.74 9.17
C THR A 244 -16.89 7.19 8.09
N SER A 245 -17.75 6.28 7.65
CA SER A 245 -18.89 6.55 6.76
C SER A 245 -20.15 7.02 7.52
N TRP A 246 -20.07 7.16 8.85
CA TRP A 246 -21.14 7.64 9.70
C TRP A 246 -20.89 9.08 10.13
N SER A 247 -21.90 9.94 10.02
CA SER A 247 -21.87 11.30 10.58
C SER A 247 -22.33 11.34 12.04
N THR A 248 -23.07 10.32 12.51
CA THR A 248 -23.49 10.23 13.91
C THR A 248 -23.56 8.78 14.37
N TYR A 249 -23.12 8.51 15.60
CA TYR A 249 -23.27 7.22 16.27
C TYR A 249 -24.18 7.31 17.51
N TYR A 250 -25.12 6.39 17.63
CA TYR A 250 -26.07 6.27 18.73
C TYR A 250 -25.75 5.03 19.59
N PRO A 251 -24.90 5.15 20.64
CA PRO A 251 -24.48 4.00 21.46
C PRO A 251 -25.65 3.32 22.19
N SER A 252 -26.77 4.03 22.37
CA SER A 252 -28.01 3.50 22.97
C SER A 252 -29.12 3.34 21.93
N THR A 253 -28.79 3.16 20.65
CA THR A 253 -29.70 3.15 19.49
C THR A 253 -30.31 4.53 19.17
N SER A 254 -30.71 4.72 17.92
CA SER A 254 -31.36 5.95 17.42
C SER A 254 -32.72 6.25 18.07
N THR A 255 -33.30 5.30 18.82
CA THR A 255 -34.49 5.56 19.66
C THR A 255 -34.19 6.55 20.79
N TYR A 256 -32.95 6.55 21.30
CA TYR A 256 -32.48 7.47 22.33
C TYR A 256 -31.61 8.56 21.68
N TYR A 257 -32.16 9.26 20.68
CA TYR A 257 -31.44 10.19 19.79
C TYR A 257 -30.66 11.31 20.51
N TRP A 258 -30.96 11.60 21.78
CA TRP A 258 -30.21 12.56 22.60
C TRP A 258 -28.92 12.01 23.21
N ILE A 259 -28.68 10.69 23.10
CA ILE A 259 -27.42 10.02 23.48
C ILE A 259 -26.72 9.64 22.18
N TYR A 260 -25.87 10.53 21.70
CA TYR A 260 -25.11 10.34 20.47
C TYR A 260 -23.65 10.78 20.63
N SER A 261 -22.81 10.27 19.74
CA SER A 261 -21.50 10.80 19.43
C SER A 261 -21.57 11.45 18.06
N ASP A 262 -21.14 12.70 17.99
CA ASP A 262 -20.87 13.39 16.73
C ASP A 262 -19.58 12.85 16.12
N LEU A 263 -19.56 12.63 14.81
CA LEU A 263 -18.43 12.06 14.07
C LEU A 263 -17.93 12.99 12.96
N GLU A 264 -18.41 14.25 12.92
CA GLU A 264 -18.08 15.23 11.87
C GLU A 264 -16.56 15.42 11.67
N ASP A 265 -15.74 15.27 12.71
CA ASP A 265 -14.29 15.51 12.62
C ASP A 265 -13.54 14.42 11.84
N GLN A 266 -14.05 13.19 11.84
CA GLN A 266 -13.38 12.01 11.29
C GLN A 266 -14.22 11.27 10.24
N ASP A 267 -15.35 11.83 9.84
CA ASP A 267 -16.16 11.27 8.77
C ASP A 267 -15.57 11.55 7.38
N MET A 268 -16.30 11.18 6.33
CA MET A 268 -15.87 11.33 4.95
C MET A 268 -16.07 12.75 4.40
N HIS A 269 -16.62 13.71 5.15
CA HIS A 269 -17.06 15.00 4.62
C HIS A 269 -16.06 16.14 4.92
N PRO A 270 -16.05 17.23 4.12
CA PRO A 270 -15.13 18.36 4.25
C PRO A 270 -15.59 19.33 5.36
N THR A 271 -16.06 18.77 6.46
CA THR A 271 -16.61 19.46 7.62
C THR A 271 -15.81 19.11 8.86
N GLY A 272 -16.07 19.76 10.00
CA GLY A 272 -15.26 19.56 11.21
C GLY A 272 -13.76 19.79 10.96
N MET A 273 -12.97 18.79 11.32
CA MET A 273 -11.51 18.76 11.13
C MET A 273 -11.04 18.34 9.72
N ASP A 274 -11.87 17.68 8.91
CA ASP A 274 -11.51 17.09 7.60
C ASP A 274 -10.18 16.30 7.64
N LEU A 275 -10.13 15.24 8.47
CA LEU A 275 -8.92 14.46 8.73
C LEU A 275 -8.44 13.60 7.54
N PHE A 276 -9.31 13.30 6.58
CA PHE A 276 -9.03 12.31 5.52
C PHE A 276 -9.43 12.75 4.11
N PRO A 277 -9.02 13.95 3.65
CA PRO A 277 -9.47 14.51 2.38
C PRO A 277 -9.13 13.60 1.19
N GLY A 278 -7.95 12.96 1.20
CA GLY A 278 -7.54 12.06 0.13
C GLY A 278 -8.32 10.74 0.10
N GLN A 279 -8.87 10.28 1.22
CA GLN A 279 -9.72 9.07 1.25
C GLN A 279 -11.10 9.38 0.67
N ARG A 280 -11.66 10.56 0.95
CA ARG A 280 -12.90 11.05 0.32
C ARG A 280 -12.78 11.11 -1.20
N GLN A 281 -11.64 11.60 -1.71
CA GLN A 281 -11.38 11.80 -3.14
C GLN A 281 -11.29 10.51 -3.97
N ILE A 282 -11.08 9.35 -3.35
CA ILE A 282 -10.99 8.07 -4.09
C ILE A 282 -12.28 7.24 -4.03
N LEU A 283 -13.38 7.83 -3.54
CA LEU A 283 -14.65 7.13 -3.45
C LEU A 283 -15.32 6.96 -4.81
N ALA A 284 -15.93 5.79 -5.02
CA ALA A 284 -16.87 5.54 -6.10
C ALA A 284 -17.73 4.31 -5.78
N ARG A 285 -19.00 4.32 -6.18
CA ARG A 285 -19.87 3.14 -6.07
C ARG A 285 -19.29 1.97 -6.86
N GLN A 286 -19.28 0.79 -6.23
CA GLN A 286 -18.80 -0.43 -6.87
C GLN A 286 -19.97 -1.31 -7.33
N SER A 287 -19.70 -2.13 -8.34
CA SER A 287 -20.72 -3.00 -8.98
C SER A 287 -21.14 -4.23 -8.16
N PRO A 288 -20.26 -4.86 -7.36
CA PRO A 288 -20.64 -6.01 -6.54
C PRO A 288 -21.78 -5.70 -5.56
N THR A 289 -22.63 -6.69 -5.33
CA THR A 289 -23.75 -6.59 -4.39
C THR A 289 -23.27 -6.31 -2.97
N LEU A 290 -24.06 -5.57 -2.19
CA LEU A 290 -23.70 -5.27 -0.81
C LEU A 290 -23.69 -6.53 0.07
N PRO A 291 -22.77 -6.66 1.05
CA PRO A 291 -22.63 -7.83 1.91
C PRO A 291 -23.93 -8.18 2.63
N GLY A 292 -24.70 -7.17 3.06
CA GLY A 292 -25.97 -7.36 3.75
C GLY A 292 -27.04 -8.08 2.93
N GLU A 293 -26.88 -8.13 1.60
CA GLU A 293 -27.79 -8.82 0.68
C GLU A 293 -27.30 -10.21 0.28
N MET A 294 -26.13 -10.65 0.76
CA MET A 294 -25.48 -11.91 0.35
C MET A 294 -25.73 -13.05 1.35
N PRO A 295 -26.66 -13.98 1.10
CA PRO A 295 -27.02 -15.00 2.10
C PRO A 295 -25.89 -16.01 2.38
N TRP A 296 -24.96 -16.17 1.43
CA TRP A 296 -23.83 -17.09 1.55
C TRP A 296 -22.81 -16.64 2.60
N LEU A 297 -22.76 -15.34 2.93
CA LEU A 297 -21.98 -14.81 4.05
C LEU A 297 -22.54 -15.19 5.42
N GLY A 298 -23.76 -15.76 5.48
CA GLY A 298 -24.38 -16.20 6.72
C GLY A 298 -24.49 -15.07 7.75
N SER A 299 -23.99 -15.30 8.97
CA SER A 299 -23.95 -14.26 10.00
C SER A 299 -23.03 -13.08 9.67
N TYR A 300 -22.08 -13.24 8.75
CA TYR A 300 -21.17 -12.17 8.33
C TYR A 300 -21.90 -11.11 7.48
N ALA A 301 -23.01 -11.48 6.82
CA ALA A 301 -23.92 -10.51 6.19
C ALA A 301 -24.70 -9.66 7.21
N VAL A 302 -24.78 -10.07 8.48
CA VAL A 302 -25.59 -9.38 9.51
C VAL A 302 -24.82 -8.18 10.06
N GLN A 303 -24.66 -7.17 9.21
CA GLN A 303 -24.12 -5.86 9.60
C GLN A 303 -25.27 -4.92 9.94
N TRP A 304 -25.17 -4.21 11.06
CA TRP A 304 -26.17 -3.22 11.41
C TRP A 304 -26.07 -2.04 10.46
N ASP A 305 -27.21 -1.46 10.07
CA ASP A 305 -27.27 -0.21 9.32
C ASP A 305 -26.54 -0.22 7.98
N TRP A 306 -26.26 -1.39 7.39
CA TRP A 306 -25.52 -1.49 6.13
C TRP A 306 -26.17 -0.69 5.00
N TYR A 307 -27.49 -0.78 4.89
CA TYR A 307 -28.24 -0.09 3.85
C TYR A 307 -28.25 1.42 4.09
N THR A 308 -28.56 1.87 5.32
CA THR A 308 -28.61 3.31 5.67
C THR A 308 -27.23 3.94 5.75
N THR A 309 -26.18 3.16 5.91
CA THR A 309 -24.79 3.62 5.77
C THR A 309 -24.48 3.87 4.31
N TYR A 310 -24.75 2.90 3.43
CA TYR A 310 -24.40 2.99 2.01
C TYR A 310 -25.26 4.02 1.25
N GLU A 311 -26.58 3.94 1.41
CA GLU A 311 -27.56 4.80 0.71
C GLU A 311 -27.90 6.09 1.48
N GLY A 312 -27.40 6.23 2.70
CA GLY A 312 -27.72 7.34 3.59
C GLY A 312 -29.03 7.16 4.38
N GLY A 313 -29.15 7.94 5.45
CA GLY A 313 -30.30 7.98 6.34
C GLY A 313 -30.02 7.52 7.78
N LEU A 314 -31.09 7.48 8.58
CA LEU A 314 -31.05 7.11 9.99
C LEU A 314 -31.19 5.58 10.15
N GLY A 315 -30.13 4.95 10.63
CA GLY A 315 -30.08 3.55 11.04
C GLY A 315 -30.51 3.33 12.49
N PHE A 316 -30.32 2.11 12.97
CA PHE A 316 -30.60 1.70 14.34
C PHE A 316 -29.51 2.15 15.32
N TYR A 317 -28.24 2.20 14.90
CA TYR A 317 -27.07 2.64 15.66
C TYR A 317 -26.34 3.84 15.04
N SER A 318 -26.62 4.22 13.79
CA SER A 318 -25.92 5.34 13.16
C SER A 318 -26.82 6.23 12.30
N SER A 319 -26.26 7.35 11.85
CA SER A 319 -26.75 8.12 10.71
C SER A 319 -25.60 8.30 9.73
N SER A 320 -25.91 8.26 8.43
CA SER A 320 -24.96 8.56 7.35
C SER A 320 -25.63 9.45 6.30
N ASN A 321 -24.83 10.25 5.60
CA ASN A 321 -25.27 11.01 4.44
C ASN A 321 -25.35 10.13 3.18
N GLY A 322 -24.74 8.94 3.22
CA GLY A 322 -24.66 8.04 2.07
C GLY A 322 -23.43 8.30 1.21
N ILE A 323 -23.10 7.33 0.36
CA ILE A 323 -21.85 7.37 -0.41
C ILE A 323 -21.87 8.45 -1.51
N ASP A 324 -23.02 8.72 -2.13
CA ASP A 324 -23.10 9.68 -3.23
C ASP A 324 -22.77 11.10 -2.78
N ASP A 325 -23.20 11.49 -1.57
CA ASP A 325 -22.87 12.78 -0.97
C ASP A 325 -21.36 12.89 -0.76
N ALA A 326 -20.70 11.83 -0.27
CA ALA A 326 -19.26 11.83 -0.06
C ALA A 326 -18.44 11.79 -1.36
N ILE A 327 -18.93 11.11 -2.41
CA ILE A 327 -18.35 11.14 -3.75
C ILE A 327 -18.39 12.57 -4.30
N ALA A 328 -19.53 13.24 -4.17
CA ALA A 328 -19.70 14.63 -4.61
C ALA A 328 -18.78 15.59 -3.84
N ASP A 329 -18.66 15.42 -2.52
CA ASP A 329 -17.74 16.20 -1.70
C ASP A 329 -16.26 15.90 -2.01
N GLY A 330 -15.95 14.69 -2.49
CA GLY A 330 -14.65 14.31 -3.04
C GLY A 330 -14.36 14.95 -4.40
N GLY A 331 -15.33 15.70 -4.93
CA GLY A 331 -15.25 16.38 -6.20
C GLY A 331 -15.38 15.44 -7.39
N ASP A 332 -16.01 14.27 -7.24
CA ASP A 332 -16.16 13.28 -8.32
C ASP A 332 -14.83 12.90 -8.99
N LEU A 333 -13.71 12.93 -8.25
CA LEU A 333 -12.37 12.86 -8.81
C LEU A 333 -12.16 11.61 -9.68
N ILE A 334 -12.64 10.45 -9.24
CA ILE A 334 -12.52 9.20 -10.01
C ILE A 334 -13.18 9.30 -11.38
N ALA A 335 -14.36 9.93 -11.46
CA ALA A 335 -15.04 10.15 -12.73
C ALA A 335 -14.27 11.15 -13.62
N LYS A 336 -13.79 12.24 -13.02
CA LYS A 336 -13.00 13.26 -13.73
C LYS A 336 -11.67 12.72 -14.24
N LEU A 337 -11.04 11.79 -13.53
CA LEU A 337 -9.80 11.16 -13.98
C LEU A 337 -9.99 10.51 -15.35
N ALA A 338 -11.11 9.79 -15.55
CA ALA A 338 -11.47 9.19 -16.83
C ALA A 338 -11.70 10.22 -17.95
N ASP A 339 -12.30 11.37 -17.61
CA ASP A 339 -12.53 12.46 -18.56
C ASP A 339 -11.21 13.15 -18.97
N GLN A 340 -10.28 13.31 -18.02
CA GLN A 340 -9.00 13.96 -18.27
C GLN A 340 -8.05 13.04 -19.03
N GLY A 341 -7.88 11.78 -18.60
CA GLY A 341 -6.96 10.82 -19.20
C GLY A 341 -5.47 11.19 -19.08
N ALA A 342 -4.64 10.17 -18.99
CA ALA A 342 -3.19 10.31 -18.93
C ALA A 342 -2.61 10.78 -20.28
N ASP A 343 -1.43 11.38 -20.22
CA ASP A 343 -0.71 11.79 -21.41
C ASP A 343 -0.35 10.59 -22.33
N PRO A 344 -0.56 10.68 -23.66
CA PRO A 344 -0.31 9.59 -24.60
C PRO A 344 1.12 9.06 -24.64
N GLU A 345 2.10 9.86 -24.23
CA GLU A 345 3.51 9.46 -24.25
C GLU A 345 3.91 8.62 -23.02
N VAL A 346 3.03 8.51 -22.01
CA VAL A 346 3.28 7.67 -20.82
C VAL A 346 2.91 6.22 -21.12
N GLU A 347 3.87 5.33 -20.91
CA GLU A 347 3.64 3.89 -20.98
C GLU A 347 3.10 3.37 -19.64
N ILE A 348 1.89 2.79 -19.63
CA ILE A 348 1.19 2.46 -18.38
C ILE A 348 1.11 0.96 -18.15
N PHE A 349 1.35 0.54 -16.91
CA PHE A 349 1.26 -0.84 -16.44
C PHE A 349 0.34 -0.93 -15.23
N LEU A 350 -0.59 -1.88 -15.23
CA LEU A 350 -1.52 -2.11 -14.13
C LEU A 350 -1.16 -3.40 -13.42
N LEU A 351 -1.01 -3.34 -12.09
CA LEU A 351 -0.80 -4.49 -11.22
C LEU A 351 -1.97 -4.56 -10.23
N ALA A 352 -2.84 -5.54 -10.40
CA ALA A 352 -4.01 -5.75 -9.55
C ALA A 352 -3.86 -7.03 -8.71
N GLY A 353 -4.40 -7.03 -7.50
CA GLY A 353 -4.53 -8.23 -6.68
C GLY A 353 -5.94 -8.82 -6.75
N GLU A 354 -6.06 -10.13 -6.62
CA GLU A 354 -7.35 -10.85 -6.57
C GLU A 354 -7.52 -11.73 -5.33
N ASN A 355 -6.60 -11.63 -4.36
CA ASN A 355 -6.72 -12.38 -3.10
C ASN A 355 -7.13 -11.46 -1.94
N PRO A 356 -8.27 -11.72 -1.28
CA PRO A 356 -8.75 -10.89 -0.18
C PRO A 356 -8.11 -11.20 1.18
N ILE A 357 -7.18 -12.15 1.25
CA ILE A 357 -6.55 -12.57 2.49
C ILE A 357 -5.20 -11.88 2.67
N MET A 358 -5.09 -11.10 3.73
CA MET A 358 -3.90 -10.32 4.05
C MET A 358 -3.19 -10.89 5.29
N PRO A 359 -1.84 -10.92 5.31
CA PRO A 359 -1.10 -11.15 6.55
C PRO A 359 -1.46 -10.11 7.62
N ASN A 360 -1.72 -10.57 8.85
CA ASN A 360 -1.98 -9.68 9.98
C ASN A 360 -0.65 -9.08 10.47
N ALA A 361 -0.57 -7.76 10.56
CA ALA A 361 0.62 -7.02 10.99
C ALA A 361 1.01 -7.22 12.47
N SER A 362 0.22 -7.99 13.25
CA SER A 362 0.41 -8.21 14.69
C SER A 362 1.56 -9.16 15.10
N GLN A 363 2.37 -9.65 14.16
CA GLN A 363 3.52 -10.52 14.41
C GLN A 363 4.85 -9.78 14.22
N ASP A 364 5.83 -10.03 15.10
CA ASP A 364 7.10 -9.31 15.26
C ASP A 364 7.85 -8.89 13.98
N TYR A 365 7.81 -9.67 12.90
CA TYR A 365 8.48 -9.33 11.63
C TYR A 365 7.65 -8.37 10.75
N LEU A 366 6.34 -8.56 10.67
CA LEU A 366 5.42 -7.64 9.98
C LEU A 366 5.08 -6.42 10.85
N ALA A 367 5.20 -6.50 12.17
CA ALA A 367 5.11 -5.37 13.10
C ALA A 367 6.35 -4.47 12.99
N GLN A 368 7.53 -5.05 12.71
CA GLN A 368 8.77 -4.32 12.40
C GLN A 368 8.69 -3.61 11.04
N ILE A 369 8.04 -4.22 10.04
CA ILE A 369 7.91 -3.66 8.70
C ILE A 369 6.69 -2.73 8.57
N TYR A 370 5.50 -3.11 9.04
CA TYR A 370 4.23 -2.41 8.78
C TYR A 370 3.69 -1.59 9.95
N GLY A 371 4.17 -1.84 11.18
CA GLY A 371 3.94 -0.95 12.31
C GLY A 371 2.63 -1.05 13.07
N GLN A 372 2.61 -0.42 14.25
CA GLN A 372 1.46 -0.37 15.16
C GLN A 372 0.21 0.24 14.52
N ALA A 373 0.34 1.12 13.53
CA ALA A 373 -0.80 1.69 12.80
C ALA A 373 -1.59 0.64 12.00
N TRP A 374 -0.89 -0.30 11.35
CA TRP A 374 -1.52 -1.43 10.68
C TRP A 374 -1.94 -2.52 11.66
N ILE A 375 -1.22 -2.67 12.78
CA ILE A 375 -1.72 -3.47 13.90
C ILE A 375 -3.07 -2.89 14.30
N ASP A 376 -3.19 -1.61 14.62
CA ASP A 376 -4.45 -1.03 15.08
C ASP A 376 -5.54 -1.11 13.99
N LEU A 377 -5.23 -0.90 12.70
CA LEU A 377 -6.17 -1.05 11.56
C LEU A 377 -6.56 -2.51 11.22
N ALA A 378 -5.67 -3.49 11.40
CA ALA A 378 -5.93 -4.93 11.17
C ALA A 378 -6.48 -5.62 12.42
N THR A 379 -6.16 -5.10 13.60
CA THR A 379 -6.46 -5.61 14.94
C THR A 379 -7.70 -4.94 15.55
N VAL A 380 -8.22 -3.86 14.96
CA VAL A 380 -9.55 -3.30 15.32
C VAL A 380 -10.69 -4.32 15.18
N GLY A 381 -10.47 -5.48 14.55
CA GLY A 381 -11.41 -6.61 14.61
C GLY A 381 -10.95 -7.84 15.41
N THR A 382 -9.69 -8.07 15.71
CA THR A 382 -9.21 -9.47 15.83
C THR A 382 -9.78 -10.25 17.01
N ASP A 383 -10.00 -9.68 18.19
CA ASP A 383 -10.37 -10.49 19.37
C ASP A 383 -11.86 -10.88 19.41
N ILE A 384 -12.74 -10.10 18.77
CA ILE A 384 -14.17 -10.41 18.64
C ILE A 384 -14.43 -11.12 17.29
N TRP A 385 -13.69 -10.77 16.23
CA TRP A 385 -13.87 -11.30 14.89
C TRP A 385 -13.12 -12.62 14.64
N ALA A 386 -11.96 -12.89 15.25
CA ALA A 386 -11.30 -14.19 15.12
C ALA A 386 -12.10 -15.31 15.79
N ALA A 387 -12.74 -15.03 16.94
CA ALA A 387 -13.59 -15.99 17.63
C ALA A 387 -14.93 -16.25 16.93
N LEU A 388 -15.56 -15.22 16.34
CA LEU A 388 -16.77 -15.38 15.53
C LEU A 388 -16.44 -16.01 14.16
N GLY A 389 -15.33 -15.59 13.55
CA GLY A 389 -14.80 -16.09 12.29
C GLY A 389 -14.43 -17.57 12.39
N ALA A 390 -13.52 -17.96 13.28
CA ALA A 390 -13.04 -19.35 13.39
C ALA A 390 -14.16 -20.40 13.55
N GLN A 391 -15.29 -20.05 14.20
CA GLN A 391 -16.40 -20.97 14.44
C GLN A 391 -17.49 -20.96 13.35
N LEU A 392 -17.61 -19.88 12.56
CA LEU A 392 -18.66 -19.69 11.54
C LEU A 392 -18.13 -19.79 10.08
N VAL A 393 -16.82 -19.66 9.91
CA VAL A 393 -16.14 -19.45 8.62
C VAL A 393 -15.33 -20.69 8.18
N GLY A 394 -14.98 -21.58 9.11
CA GLY A 394 -14.05 -22.69 8.86
C GLY A 394 -14.44 -23.66 7.74
N GLN A 395 -15.66 -24.20 7.73
CA GLN A 395 -16.09 -25.11 6.64
C GLN A 395 -16.69 -24.40 5.43
N SER A 396 -17.24 -23.20 5.61
CA SER A 396 -17.83 -22.45 4.52
C SER A 396 -16.76 -21.89 3.59
N LEU A 397 -15.64 -21.33 4.08
CA LEU A 397 -14.61 -20.78 3.19
C LEU A 397 -13.88 -21.84 2.36
N VAL A 398 -13.54 -23.00 2.94
CA VAL A 398 -12.97 -24.09 2.13
C VAL A 398 -13.95 -24.49 1.02
N SER A 399 -15.25 -24.52 1.30
CA SER A 399 -16.27 -24.78 0.28
C SER A 399 -16.44 -23.66 -0.76
N GLN A 400 -15.93 -22.45 -0.46
CA GLN A 400 -15.87 -21.30 -1.38
C GLN A 400 -14.51 -21.18 -2.09
N GLY A 401 -13.58 -22.12 -1.90
CA GLY A 401 -12.31 -22.19 -2.65
C GLY A 401 -11.08 -21.67 -1.90
N PHE A 402 -11.20 -21.31 -0.61
CA PHE A 402 -10.05 -20.90 0.21
C PHE A 402 -9.19 -22.11 0.64
N GLU A 403 -7.87 -21.90 0.73
CA GLU A 403 -6.93 -22.94 1.18
C GLU A 403 -7.08 -23.24 2.67
N GLN A 404 -6.70 -24.45 3.09
CA GLN A 404 -6.83 -24.87 4.49
C GLN A 404 -5.88 -24.08 5.41
N GLU A 405 -4.70 -23.76 4.90
CA GLU A 405 -3.67 -22.96 5.55
C GLU A 405 -4.13 -21.50 5.76
N ASP A 406 -4.90 -20.95 4.81
CA ASP A 406 -5.51 -19.63 4.97
C ASP A 406 -6.57 -19.64 6.07
N VAL A 407 -7.41 -20.67 6.12
CA VAL A 407 -8.41 -20.83 7.19
C VAL A 407 -7.75 -21.01 8.55
N GLN A 408 -6.61 -21.72 8.62
CA GLN A 408 -5.80 -21.82 9.82
C GLN A 408 -5.29 -20.44 10.26
N GLY A 409 -4.69 -19.68 9.34
CA GLY A 409 -4.18 -18.34 9.64
C GLY A 409 -5.26 -17.38 10.11
N LEU A 410 -6.44 -17.39 9.47
CA LEU A 410 -7.60 -16.62 9.90
C LEU A 410 -8.08 -17.02 11.30
N ALA A 411 -8.15 -18.32 11.60
CA ALA A 411 -8.56 -18.82 12.90
C ALA A 411 -7.56 -18.48 14.02
N GLN A 412 -6.27 -18.34 13.67
CA GLN A 412 -5.20 -17.94 14.58
C GLN A 412 -5.05 -16.42 14.71
N GLY A 413 -5.83 -15.63 13.95
CA GLY A 413 -5.67 -14.19 13.87
C GLY A 413 -4.34 -13.77 13.22
N LYS A 414 -3.67 -14.67 12.49
CA LYS A 414 -2.44 -14.41 11.73
C LYS A 414 -2.72 -13.83 10.34
N LEU A 415 -3.92 -14.01 9.84
CA LEU A 415 -4.42 -13.45 8.60
C LEU A 415 -5.69 -12.63 8.88
N VAL A 416 -6.00 -11.68 8.00
CA VAL A 416 -7.22 -10.88 8.00
C VAL A 416 -7.94 -11.08 6.68
N LEU A 417 -9.28 -11.13 6.75
CA LEU A 417 -10.14 -11.21 5.59
C LEU A 417 -10.62 -9.80 5.22
N GLY A 418 -10.33 -9.38 4.00
CA GLY A 418 -10.78 -8.11 3.44
C GLY A 418 -12.09 -8.24 2.66
N GLU A 419 -12.17 -7.48 1.57
CA GLU A 419 -13.29 -7.44 0.65
C GLU A 419 -13.54 -8.78 -0.09
N ILE A 420 -14.70 -9.41 0.11
CA ILE A 420 -15.01 -10.74 -0.45
C ILE A 420 -16.30 -10.81 -1.28
N THR A 421 -16.97 -9.68 -1.51
CA THR A 421 -18.23 -9.65 -2.30
C THR A 421 -17.99 -9.78 -3.81
N GLY A 422 -16.74 -9.67 -4.24
CA GLY A 422 -16.28 -9.90 -5.61
C GLY A 422 -14.75 -10.06 -5.67
N PRO A 423 -14.18 -10.31 -6.86
CA PRO A 423 -12.72 -10.38 -7.03
C PRO A 423 -12.05 -9.10 -6.55
N SER A 424 -11.18 -9.20 -5.55
CA SER A 424 -10.53 -8.05 -4.92
C SER A 424 -9.21 -8.45 -4.27
N ASP A 425 -8.35 -7.47 -4.04
CA ASP A 425 -7.11 -7.63 -3.27
C ASP A 425 -7.31 -7.49 -1.74
N GLY A 426 -8.57 -7.50 -1.30
CA GLY A 426 -8.96 -7.28 0.09
C GLY A 426 -9.37 -5.84 0.39
N LEU A 427 -9.09 -4.88 -0.50
CA LEU A 427 -9.50 -3.49 -0.35
C LEU A 427 -10.11 -2.92 -1.65
N VAL A 428 -9.46 -3.17 -2.79
CA VAL A 428 -9.80 -2.67 -4.11
C VAL A 428 -10.27 -3.83 -4.98
N PHE A 429 -11.41 -3.68 -5.63
CA PHE A 429 -11.88 -4.67 -6.59
C PHE A 429 -10.97 -4.72 -7.82
N VAL A 430 -10.80 -5.91 -8.41
CA VAL A 430 -10.03 -6.09 -9.64
C VAL A 430 -10.53 -5.16 -10.73
N ASP A 431 -11.85 -5.06 -10.94
CA ASP A 431 -12.46 -4.17 -11.93
C ASP A 431 -12.13 -2.68 -11.71
N SER A 432 -11.90 -2.28 -10.45
CA SER A 432 -11.47 -0.93 -10.10
C SER A 432 -9.98 -0.74 -10.38
N ALA A 433 -9.14 -1.71 -10.01
CA ALA A 433 -7.70 -1.67 -10.23
C ALA A 433 -7.32 -1.75 -11.72
N THR A 434 -8.11 -2.45 -12.53
CA THR A 434 -7.89 -2.62 -13.97
C THR A 434 -8.77 -1.69 -14.82
N LYS A 435 -9.26 -0.57 -14.25
CA LYS A 435 -10.14 0.37 -14.95
C LYS A 435 -9.37 1.23 -15.96
N GLU A 436 -8.97 0.63 -17.08
CA GLU A 436 -8.14 1.29 -18.11
C GLU A 436 -8.74 2.62 -18.62
N ALA A 437 -10.07 2.67 -18.76
CA ALA A 437 -10.79 3.86 -19.20
C ALA A 437 -10.55 5.10 -18.32
N ALA A 438 -10.07 4.93 -17.08
CA ALA A 438 -9.66 6.04 -16.21
C ALA A 438 -8.43 6.79 -16.75
N LEU A 439 -7.62 6.18 -17.61
CA LEU A 439 -6.34 6.74 -18.08
C LEU A 439 -6.32 6.91 -19.59
N THR A 440 -7.06 6.10 -20.34
CA THR A 440 -6.96 6.07 -21.82
C THR A 440 -7.74 7.19 -22.52
N GLY A 441 -8.46 8.07 -21.79
CA GLY A 441 -9.32 9.11 -22.37
C GLY A 441 -8.63 10.05 -23.36
N ARG A 442 -7.32 10.29 -23.19
CA ARG A 442 -6.48 11.12 -24.09
C ARG A 442 -5.65 10.33 -25.10
N GLY A 443 -5.67 9.00 -25.06
CA GLY A 443 -4.90 8.14 -25.97
C GLY A 443 -3.65 7.48 -25.35
N ALA A 444 -3.45 7.59 -24.03
CA ALA A 444 -2.49 6.76 -23.32
C ALA A 444 -2.78 5.28 -23.53
N THR A 445 -1.72 4.46 -23.55
CA THR A 445 -1.81 3.03 -23.80
C THR A 445 -1.48 2.26 -22.52
N ILE A 446 -2.32 1.27 -22.19
CA ILE A 446 -1.99 0.27 -21.19
C ILE A 446 -1.14 -0.80 -21.88
N SER A 447 0.15 -0.84 -21.59
CA SER A 447 1.08 -1.81 -22.16
C SER A 447 0.81 -3.22 -21.63
N GLN A 448 0.52 -3.33 -20.33
CA GLN A 448 0.21 -4.60 -19.70
C GLN A 448 -0.65 -4.42 -18.45
N THR A 449 -1.60 -5.33 -18.28
CA THR A 449 -2.35 -5.53 -17.04
C THR A 449 -2.00 -6.89 -16.48
N TYR A 450 -1.46 -6.92 -15.26
CA TYR A 450 -1.15 -8.14 -14.52
C TYR A 450 -2.06 -8.26 -13.30
N VAL A 451 -2.87 -9.32 -13.26
CA VAL A 451 -3.68 -9.67 -12.09
C VAL A 451 -2.98 -10.82 -11.37
N ALA A 452 -2.57 -10.58 -10.13
CA ALA A 452 -1.87 -11.55 -9.29
C ALA A 452 -2.78 -12.05 -8.17
N ASN A 453 -2.68 -13.34 -7.84
CA ASN A 453 -3.33 -13.94 -6.68
C ASN A 453 -2.64 -13.48 -5.38
N LEU A 454 -2.73 -12.20 -5.06
CA LEU A 454 -2.09 -11.53 -3.94
C LEU A 454 -3.05 -10.50 -3.34
N SER A 455 -2.80 -10.18 -2.07
CA SER A 455 -3.51 -9.11 -1.37
C SER A 455 -2.88 -7.74 -1.60
N HIS A 456 -3.58 -6.68 -1.18
CA HIS A 456 -3.28 -5.30 -1.52
C HIS A 456 -1.83 -4.86 -1.23
N LEU A 457 -1.24 -5.32 -0.13
CA LEU A 457 0.16 -5.02 0.24
C LEU A 457 1.15 -6.08 -0.26
N ASP A 458 0.69 -7.32 -0.46
CA ASP A 458 1.54 -8.40 -0.97
C ASP A 458 2.02 -8.11 -2.40
N LEU A 459 1.24 -7.34 -3.16
CA LEU A 459 1.63 -6.80 -4.48
C LEU A 459 3.00 -6.11 -4.44
N LEU A 460 3.38 -5.51 -3.30
CA LEU A 460 4.63 -4.76 -3.14
C LEU A 460 5.81 -5.60 -2.67
N ASN A 461 5.61 -6.88 -2.34
CA ASN A 461 6.59 -7.69 -1.62
C ASN A 461 6.85 -9.08 -2.23
N ALA A 462 5.96 -9.55 -3.10
CA ALA A 462 6.08 -10.89 -3.65
C ALA A 462 7.36 -11.07 -4.47
N SER A 463 8.16 -12.04 -4.06
CA SER A 463 9.30 -12.54 -4.81
C SER A 463 9.49 -14.03 -4.57
N VAL A 464 10.18 -14.70 -5.51
CA VAL A 464 10.56 -16.12 -5.36
C VAL A 464 11.35 -16.35 -4.07
N THR A 465 12.33 -15.50 -3.77
CA THR A 465 13.18 -15.65 -2.59
C THR A 465 12.38 -15.52 -1.30
N TYR A 466 11.54 -14.49 -1.19
CA TYR A 466 10.78 -14.26 0.04
C TYR A 466 9.69 -15.31 0.22
N GLY A 467 9.01 -15.71 -0.85
CA GLY A 467 8.03 -16.79 -0.79
C GLY A 467 8.65 -18.13 -0.37
N ALA A 468 9.86 -18.44 -0.84
CA ALA A 468 10.60 -19.64 -0.40
C ALA A 468 10.95 -19.61 1.09
N GLN A 469 11.29 -18.43 1.64
CA GLN A 469 11.51 -18.27 3.08
C GLN A 469 10.21 -18.54 3.87
N LEU A 470 9.08 -17.98 3.45
CA LEU A 470 7.79 -18.19 4.11
C LEU A 470 7.38 -19.68 4.11
N VAL A 471 7.63 -20.40 3.01
CA VAL A 471 7.40 -21.86 2.94
C VAL A 471 8.32 -22.60 3.90
N ALA A 472 9.61 -22.23 3.97
CA ALA A 472 10.55 -22.88 4.89
C ALA A 472 10.19 -22.64 6.37
N GLU A 473 9.69 -21.45 6.71
CA GLU A 473 9.18 -21.14 8.05
C GLU A 473 7.93 -21.97 8.39
N ALA A 474 7.01 -22.13 7.43
CA ALA A 474 5.84 -22.99 7.59
C ALA A 474 6.21 -24.47 7.79
N ASP A 475 7.21 -24.97 7.07
CA ASP A 475 7.71 -26.34 7.22
C ASP A 475 8.41 -26.57 8.58
N ALA A 476 9.05 -25.53 9.12
CA ALA A 476 9.74 -25.56 10.41
C ALA A 476 8.77 -25.58 11.60
N ASP A 477 7.66 -24.83 11.53
CA ASP A 477 6.58 -24.86 12.52
C ASP A 477 5.19 -24.86 11.87
N PRO A 478 4.69 -26.02 11.42
CA PRO A 478 3.39 -26.11 10.73
C PRO A 478 2.18 -25.72 11.61
N VAL A 479 2.36 -25.69 12.93
CA VAL A 479 1.28 -25.35 13.86
C VAL A 479 1.16 -23.84 13.98
N GLU A 480 2.26 -23.13 14.25
CA GLU A 480 2.26 -21.67 14.41
C GLU A 480 2.31 -20.91 13.08
N ASP A 481 3.07 -21.44 12.12
CA ASP A 481 3.43 -20.77 10.87
C ASP A 481 2.90 -21.48 9.61
N GLY A 482 2.09 -22.53 9.76
CA GLY A 482 1.51 -23.27 8.62
C GLY A 482 0.78 -22.38 7.60
N TRP A 483 0.18 -21.27 8.05
CA TRP A 483 -0.46 -20.27 7.20
C TRP A 483 0.49 -19.62 6.18
N LYS A 484 1.79 -19.52 6.50
CA LYS A 484 2.82 -18.94 5.62
C LYS A 484 3.05 -19.79 4.37
N ALA A 485 2.70 -21.08 4.38
CA ALA A 485 2.88 -21.94 3.22
C ALA A 485 2.05 -21.46 2.02
N ALA A 486 0.78 -21.12 2.24
CA ALA A 486 -0.11 -20.60 1.20
C ALA A 486 0.37 -19.24 0.68
N VAL A 487 0.70 -18.32 1.59
CA VAL A 487 1.25 -17.00 1.25
C VAL A 487 2.56 -17.13 0.46
N GLY A 488 3.48 -17.98 0.92
CA GLY A 488 4.77 -18.19 0.28
C GLY A 488 4.66 -18.78 -1.13
N ARG A 489 3.74 -19.74 -1.35
CA ARG A 489 3.44 -20.25 -2.70
C ARG A 489 2.94 -19.15 -3.62
N ARG A 490 2.00 -18.31 -3.16
CA ARG A 490 1.49 -17.17 -3.94
C ARG A 490 2.60 -16.18 -4.28
N PHE A 491 3.54 -15.94 -3.35
CA PHE A 491 4.67 -15.03 -3.58
C PHE A 491 5.63 -15.57 -4.65
N ILE A 492 5.91 -16.88 -4.62
CA ILE A 492 6.75 -17.54 -5.63
C ILE A 492 6.08 -17.50 -7.00
N GLU A 493 4.79 -17.80 -7.07
CA GLU A 493 4.05 -17.84 -8.33
C GLU A 493 3.88 -16.46 -8.95
N ALA A 494 3.63 -15.44 -8.14
CA ALA A 494 3.36 -14.09 -8.63
C ALA A 494 4.62 -13.28 -8.96
N ASP A 495 5.68 -13.41 -8.15
CA ASP A 495 6.97 -12.73 -8.30
C ASP A 495 6.85 -11.28 -8.81
N THR A 496 6.04 -10.45 -8.13
CA THR A 496 5.74 -9.08 -8.60
C THR A 496 6.98 -8.19 -8.64
N ILE A 497 8.00 -8.48 -7.83
CA ILE A 497 9.32 -7.82 -7.90
C ILE A 497 10.06 -8.23 -9.18
N GLY A 498 10.04 -9.51 -9.55
CA GLY A 498 10.57 -9.99 -10.83
C GLY A 498 9.85 -9.34 -12.02
N TRP A 499 8.53 -9.33 -12.01
CA TRP A 499 7.72 -8.64 -13.01
C TRP A 499 8.05 -7.14 -13.10
N LEU A 500 8.21 -6.46 -11.95
CA LEU A 500 8.54 -5.04 -11.92
C LEU A 500 9.91 -4.76 -12.59
N ARG A 501 10.90 -5.64 -12.39
CA ARG A 501 12.20 -5.54 -13.06
C ARG A 501 12.07 -5.60 -14.58
N GLU A 502 11.23 -6.50 -15.08
CA GLU A 502 11.00 -6.66 -16.52
C GLU A 502 10.31 -5.43 -17.12
N VAL A 503 9.22 -4.96 -16.50
CA VAL A 503 8.46 -3.81 -17.03
C VAL A 503 9.24 -2.49 -16.91
N LEU A 504 10.18 -2.37 -15.98
CA LEU A 504 11.02 -1.18 -15.83
C LEU A 504 12.39 -1.32 -16.51
N ALA A 505 12.68 -2.43 -17.19
CA ALA A 505 13.97 -2.63 -17.84
C ALA A 505 14.23 -1.54 -18.89
N ASP A 506 15.42 -0.92 -18.83
CA ASP A 506 15.84 -0.02 -19.88
C ASP A 506 15.99 -0.80 -21.20
N PRO A 507 15.64 -0.20 -22.34
CA PRO A 507 15.85 -0.86 -23.63
C PRO A 507 17.33 -1.24 -23.75
N GLU A 508 17.62 -2.48 -24.19
CA GLU A 508 19.00 -2.91 -24.42
C GLU A 508 19.72 -1.84 -25.23
N ASP A 509 20.82 -1.32 -24.71
CA ASP A 509 21.76 -0.51 -25.46
C ASP A 509 22.32 -1.43 -26.55
N THR A 510 21.64 -1.50 -27.69
CA THR A 510 22.16 -2.14 -28.89
C THR A 510 23.30 -1.26 -29.34
N GLY A 511 24.44 -1.41 -28.66
CA GLY A 511 25.68 -0.72 -28.94
C GLY A 511 26.06 -1.06 -30.37
N VAL A 512 25.61 -0.23 -31.30
CA VAL A 512 26.28 -0.06 -32.58
C VAL A 512 27.55 0.68 -32.18
N PRO A 513 28.73 0.03 -32.20
CA PRO A 513 29.96 0.74 -31.93
C PRO A 513 30.02 1.88 -32.95
N SER A 514 30.17 3.11 -32.48
CA SER A 514 30.66 4.16 -33.35
C SER A 514 32.02 3.69 -33.86
N ASP A 515 32.07 3.36 -35.14
CA ASP A 515 33.31 3.08 -35.87
C ASP A 515 34.17 4.36 -35.84
N ASP A 516 34.93 4.50 -34.76
CA ASP A 516 36.04 5.44 -34.67
C ASP A 516 37.24 4.72 -34.05
N THR A 517 37.67 3.66 -34.73
CA THR A 517 38.99 3.05 -34.51
C THR A 517 39.95 3.51 -35.60
N GLY A 518 40.37 4.78 -35.49
CA GLY A 518 41.62 5.22 -36.09
C GLY A 518 42.80 4.67 -35.28
N ILE A 519 43.21 3.42 -35.52
CA ILE A 519 44.50 2.91 -35.03
C ILE A 519 45.30 2.25 -36.16
N SER A 520 46.43 2.91 -36.41
CA SER A 520 47.62 2.52 -37.15
C SER A 520 48.04 1.07 -36.91
N THR A 521 48.19 0.31 -37.99
CA THR A 521 48.92 -0.96 -38.00
C THR A 521 50.41 -0.69 -38.05
N ASP A 522 51.16 -1.14 -37.03
CA ASP A 522 52.57 -1.52 -37.15
C ASP A 522 52.93 -2.56 -36.06
N ASP A 523 52.95 -3.81 -36.51
CA ASP A 523 54.05 -4.77 -36.47
C ASP A 523 54.68 -5.37 -35.18
N THR A 524 54.82 -6.69 -35.26
CA THR A 524 55.80 -7.63 -34.64
C THR A 524 55.67 -8.14 -33.18
N GLY A 525 55.31 -9.43 -33.07
CA GLY A 525 56.27 -10.48 -32.65
C GLY A 525 56.11 -11.13 -31.25
N GLY A 526 56.10 -12.47 -31.22
CA GLY A 526 56.57 -13.26 -30.06
C GLY A 526 55.64 -14.38 -29.61
N ALA A 527 56.17 -15.59 -29.45
CA ALA A 527 55.48 -16.87 -29.40
C ALA A 527 55.55 -17.57 -28.01
N ASP A 528 54.99 -18.78 -27.99
CA ASP A 528 55.23 -19.95 -27.11
C ASP A 528 54.40 -20.15 -25.82
N ASP A 529 53.35 -20.99 -25.96
CA ASP A 529 53.23 -22.41 -25.51
C ASP A 529 53.45 -22.85 -24.03
N THR A 530 52.83 -24.00 -23.74
CA THR A 530 52.74 -24.84 -22.52
C THR A 530 51.50 -24.56 -21.63
N GLY A 531 50.60 -25.50 -21.32
CA GLY A 531 50.55 -26.95 -21.52
C GLY A 531 50.21 -27.66 -20.21
N VAL A 532 49.33 -28.67 -20.31
CA VAL A 532 49.09 -29.80 -19.39
C VAL A 532 47.82 -29.77 -18.53
N ALA A 533 46.94 -30.72 -18.88
CA ALA A 533 45.83 -31.27 -18.13
C ALA A 533 46.27 -32.43 -17.22
N THR A 534 45.45 -32.81 -16.23
CA THR A 534 45.12 -34.22 -15.93
C THR A 534 43.92 -34.35 -14.99
N ASP A 535 43.05 -35.30 -15.35
CA ASP A 535 42.00 -35.97 -14.58
C ASP A 535 42.49 -36.59 -13.25
N ASP A 536 41.57 -36.87 -12.31
CA ASP A 536 40.89 -38.18 -12.18
C ASP A 536 40.55 -38.60 -10.72
N SER A 537 39.33 -39.14 -10.57
CA SER A 537 38.92 -40.30 -9.75
C SER A 537 38.92 -40.33 -8.20
N GLY A 538 37.89 -41.02 -7.67
CA GLY A 538 37.95 -41.90 -6.49
C GLY A 538 37.13 -41.46 -5.27
N ALA A 539 35.88 -41.89 -5.07
CA ALA A 539 35.39 -43.19 -4.56
C ALA A 539 35.49 -43.40 -3.03
N ALA A 540 34.29 -43.52 -2.43
CA ALA A 540 33.80 -44.18 -1.20
C ALA A 540 34.75 -44.87 -0.19
N THR A 541 34.36 -44.80 1.09
CA THR A 541 34.21 -45.99 1.98
C THR A 541 33.36 -45.71 3.23
N ASP A 542 32.63 -46.76 3.61
CA ASP A 542 31.75 -47.03 4.77
C ASP A 542 32.35 -46.90 6.19
N ASP A 543 31.41 -46.94 7.16
CA ASP A 543 31.34 -47.75 8.41
C ASP A 543 30.85 -46.90 9.61
N SER A 544 30.04 -47.36 10.58
CA SER A 544 29.28 -48.58 10.85
C SER A 544 28.56 -48.43 12.22
N SER A 545 27.37 -49.04 12.37
CA SER A 545 26.83 -49.71 13.59
C SER A 545 26.51 -48.87 14.87
N ALA A 546 25.58 -49.19 15.79
CA ALA A 546 24.83 -50.41 16.12
C ALA A 546 23.62 -50.13 17.09
N THR A 547 22.55 -50.93 16.98
CA THR A 547 21.73 -51.65 18.02
C THR A 547 21.01 -50.89 19.16
N ASP A 548 19.66 -50.94 19.25
CA ASP A 548 18.78 -51.89 20.03
C ASP A 548 18.30 -51.20 21.34
N ASP A 549 17.12 -51.37 21.95
CA ASP A 549 15.87 -52.14 21.75
C ASP A 549 14.89 -51.73 22.91
N THR A 550 13.60 -52.12 22.81
CA THR A 550 12.54 -52.19 23.87
C THR A 550 11.89 -50.89 24.38
N GLY A 551 10.59 -50.75 24.63
CA GLY A 551 9.42 -51.64 24.55
C GLY A 551 8.20 -51.09 25.33
N SER A 552 7.02 -51.20 24.70
CA SER A 552 5.69 -51.55 25.27
C SER A 552 4.93 -50.67 26.30
N GLY A 553 3.66 -50.39 25.93
CA GLY A 553 2.47 -50.33 26.80
C GLY A 553 1.69 -49.01 26.67
N GLY A 554 0.42 -48.90 26.24
CA GLY A 554 -0.71 -49.83 26.15
C GLY A 554 -1.85 -49.34 27.07
N GLY A 555 -3.03 -48.97 26.53
CA GLY A 555 -4.30 -48.99 27.27
C GLY A 555 -5.30 -47.82 27.10
N ASP A 556 -6.23 -47.98 26.16
CA ASP A 556 -7.70 -47.77 26.19
C ASP A 556 -8.41 -46.72 27.08
N GLY A 557 -9.44 -46.06 26.51
CA GLY A 557 -10.58 -45.53 27.28
C GLY A 557 -11.59 -44.64 26.52
N LYS A 558 -12.70 -45.22 26.04
CA LYS A 558 -13.87 -44.56 25.42
C LYS A 558 -14.76 -43.78 26.41
N SER A 559 -15.39 -42.68 25.97
CA SER A 559 -16.82 -42.25 26.11
C SER A 559 -16.89 -40.73 25.90
N GLY A 560 -17.83 -40.08 25.20
CA GLY A 560 -19.24 -40.35 24.91
C GLY A 560 -20.11 -39.30 25.64
N GLY A 561 -20.45 -38.16 25.01
CA GLY A 561 -21.22 -37.10 25.70
C GLY A 561 -21.70 -35.91 24.85
N ARG A 562 -22.77 -36.13 24.07
CA ARG A 562 -23.87 -35.23 23.65
C ARG A 562 -23.63 -33.71 23.52
N CYS A 563 -23.77 -33.24 22.28
CA CYS A 563 -24.12 -31.88 21.90
C CYS A 563 -25.47 -31.43 22.50
N GLY A 564 -25.48 -30.28 23.16
CA GLY A 564 -26.67 -29.49 23.46
C GLY A 564 -26.43 -28.06 22.96
N VAL A 565 -27.18 -27.65 21.94
CA VAL A 565 -27.17 -26.29 21.39
C VAL A 565 -27.98 -25.39 22.35
N ALA A 566 -27.35 -24.36 22.91
CA ALA A 566 -28.00 -23.33 23.72
C ALA A 566 -28.02 -22.00 22.93
N PRO A 567 -29.11 -21.21 22.98
CA PRO A 567 -29.31 -20.06 22.10
C PRO A 567 -28.50 -18.82 22.53
N ALA A 568 -28.27 -17.96 21.54
CA ALA A 568 -27.52 -16.71 21.54
C ALA A 568 -28.05 -15.62 22.52
N ALA A 569 -27.93 -15.86 23.83
CA ALA A 569 -28.18 -14.87 24.87
C ALA A 569 -26.90 -14.19 25.41
N GLY A 570 -25.71 -14.71 25.04
CA GLY A 570 -24.41 -14.25 25.58
C GLY A 570 -23.87 -12.95 24.96
N ALA A 571 -24.19 -12.66 23.71
CA ALA A 571 -23.67 -11.48 23.00
C ALA A 571 -24.22 -10.15 23.59
N TRP A 572 -25.44 -10.15 24.09
CA TRP A 572 -26.10 -8.97 24.68
C TRP A 572 -25.41 -8.44 25.94
N ALA A 573 -24.79 -9.30 26.74
CA ALA A 573 -24.16 -8.89 27.99
C ALA A 573 -22.76 -8.29 27.80
N LEU A 574 -22.05 -8.66 26.72
CA LEU A 574 -20.69 -8.18 26.45
C LEU A 574 -20.68 -6.71 25.99
N PHE A 575 -21.61 -6.31 25.11
CA PHE A 575 -21.66 -4.94 24.57
C PHE A 575 -22.18 -3.90 25.59
N ALA A 576 -23.13 -4.28 26.45
CA ALA A 576 -23.54 -3.42 27.57
C ALA A 576 -22.43 -3.23 28.61
N ALA A 577 -21.56 -4.24 28.79
CA ALA A 577 -20.41 -4.17 29.69
C ALA A 577 -19.27 -3.30 29.14
N LEU A 578 -19.00 -3.33 27.81
CA LEU A 578 -18.00 -2.47 27.18
C LEU A 578 -18.37 -0.98 27.26
N GLY A 579 -19.62 -0.62 26.99
CA GLY A 579 -20.09 0.77 27.12
C GLY A 579 -20.01 1.32 28.55
N LEU A 580 -20.11 0.45 29.57
CA LEU A 580 -19.94 0.81 30.98
C LEU A 580 -18.46 0.84 31.43
N ALA A 581 -17.59 0.03 30.83
CA ALA A 581 -16.16 -0.02 31.14
C ALA A 581 -15.41 1.23 30.65
N VAL A 582 -15.74 1.74 29.46
CA VAL A 582 -15.18 2.99 28.92
C VAL A 582 -15.52 4.19 29.82
N ARG A 583 -16.71 4.18 30.44
CA ARG A 583 -17.13 5.25 31.36
C ARG A 583 -16.41 5.24 32.71
N ARG A 584 -15.84 4.11 33.13
CA ARG A 584 -15.10 3.98 34.41
C ARG A 584 -13.64 4.43 34.33
N ARG A 585 -13.04 4.49 33.14
CA ARG A 585 -11.70 5.08 32.94
C ARG A 585 -11.69 6.62 32.92
N ARG A 586 -12.87 7.26 32.85
CA ARG A 586 -13.04 8.73 32.85
C ARG A 586 -13.48 9.30 34.22
N ARG A 587 -13.03 8.70 35.33
CA ARG A 587 -13.11 9.31 36.67
C ARG A 587 -11.75 9.33 37.35
#